data_AF-A0A8H4AER0-F1
#
_entry.id   AF-A0A8H4AER0-F1
#
_cell.length_a   1.000
_cell.length_b   1.000
_cell.length_c   1.000
_cell.angle_alpha   90.00
_cell.angle_beta   90.00
_cell.angle_gamma   90.00
#
_symmetry.space_group_name_H-M   'P 1'
#
loop_
_entity.id
_entity.type
_entity.pdbx_description
1 polymer ?
#
loop_
_entity_poly.entity_id
_entity_poly.type
_entity_poly.pdbx_seq_one_letter_code
_entity_poly.pdbx_strand_id
1 'polypeptide(L)'
;MELYTRPHLFWGIKILQLLLALTCLGLEITQIVAFSSITPKLSITQFYDNYKGFGDYGVKIFYYFVILTTLIGVGWYLIYFNNIWRSPLLFRDIGVDIGFAILWMISGLTIISPVYHGINSCIRAAGHYAHRLECQAYFASIFCCWVNSILFVITSLFSWKLNSELRFRGATSPTSPRTFIV
;
A
#
# COMPACT_ATOMS: atom_id res chain seq x y z
N MET A 1 8.96 -10.09 25.00
CA MET A 1 8.56 -10.99 23.90
C MET A 1 9.53 -10.77 22.75
N GLU A 2 10.29 -11.81 22.40
CA GLU A 2 11.38 -11.74 21.42
C GLU A 2 10.82 -11.86 19.99
N LEU A 3 11.02 -10.85 19.15
CA LEU A 3 10.39 -10.78 17.82
C LEU A 3 11.11 -11.66 16.79
N TYR A 4 12.40 -11.94 17.01
CA TYR A 4 13.24 -12.72 16.09
C TYR A 4 12.84 -14.20 16.00
N THR A 5 12.10 -14.73 16.99
CA THR A 5 11.64 -16.12 17.00
C THR A 5 10.34 -16.33 16.22
N ARG A 6 9.73 -15.26 15.69
CA ARG A 6 8.42 -15.31 15.03
C ARG A 6 8.43 -14.75 13.60
N PRO A 7 9.14 -15.40 12.65
CA PRO A 7 9.12 -15.03 11.23
C PRO A 7 7.71 -15.00 10.64
N HIS A 8 6.84 -15.91 11.09
CA HIS A 8 5.47 -16.05 10.59
C HIS A 8 4.62 -14.78 10.79
N LEU A 9 4.89 -13.98 11.83
CA LEU A 9 4.17 -12.72 12.06
C LEU A 9 4.51 -11.69 10.98
N PHE A 10 5.80 -11.53 10.67
CA PHE A 10 6.23 -10.62 9.60
C PHE A 10 5.71 -11.07 8.25
N TRP A 11 5.81 -12.36 7.96
CA TRP A 11 5.31 -12.93 6.71
C TRP A 11 3.79 -12.72 6.55
N GLY A 12 3.01 -12.98 7.59
CA GLY A 12 1.55 -12.78 7.57
C GLY A 12 1.14 -11.31 7.34
N ILE A 13 1.83 -10.36 7.98
CA ILE A 13 1.57 -8.93 7.78
C ILE A 13 1.90 -8.52 6.33
N LYS A 14 2.99 -9.03 5.75
CA LYS A 14 3.35 -8.75 4.35
C LYS A 14 2.33 -9.31 3.37
N ILE A 15 1.80 -10.51 3.61
CA ILE A 15 0.69 -11.05 2.80
C ILE A 15 -0.53 -10.15 2.88
N LEU A 16 -0.91 -9.73 4.10
CA LEU A 16 -2.06 -8.85 4.28
C LEU A 16 -1.87 -7.52 3.55
N GLN A 17 -0.68 -6.93 3.58
CA GLN A 17 -0.34 -5.72 2.82
C GLN A 17 -0.50 -5.93 1.31
N LEU A 18 -0.04 -7.08 0.79
CA LEU A 18 -0.17 -7.43 -0.62
C LEU A 18 -1.64 -7.62 -1.02
N LEU A 19 -2.43 -8.32 -0.20
CA LEU A 19 -3.86 -8.53 -0.45
C LEU A 19 -4.63 -7.21 -0.46
N LEU A 20 -4.31 -6.28 0.45
CA LEU A 20 -4.91 -4.94 0.45
C LEU A 20 -4.52 -4.14 -0.79
N ALA A 21 -3.25 -4.19 -1.22
CA ALA A 21 -2.83 -3.54 -2.45
C ALA A 21 -3.55 -4.10 -3.69
N LEU A 22 -3.74 -5.42 -3.77
CA LEU A 22 -4.53 -6.08 -4.82
C LEU A 22 -6.01 -5.67 -4.76
N THR A 23 -6.56 -5.53 -3.55
CA THR A 23 -7.94 -5.07 -3.35
C THR A 23 -8.10 -3.63 -3.84
N CYS A 24 -7.16 -2.72 -3.49
CA CYS A 24 -7.12 -1.36 -4.01
C CYS A 24 -7.08 -1.35 -5.54
N LEU A 25 -6.22 -2.17 -6.16
CA LEU A 25 -6.15 -2.28 -7.62
C LEU A 25 -7.49 -2.70 -8.23
N GLY A 26 -8.16 -3.72 -7.67
CA GLY A 26 -9.47 -4.18 -8.14
C GLY A 26 -10.56 -3.11 -8.00
N LEU A 27 -10.53 -2.34 -6.91
CA LEU A 27 -11.47 -1.23 -6.68
C LEU A 27 -11.25 -0.08 -7.68
N GLU A 28 -10.00 0.24 -8.02
CA GLU A 28 -9.69 1.24 -9.05
C GLU A 28 -10.13 0.78 -10.45
N ILE A 29 -9.93 -0.50 -10.80
CA ILE A 29 -10.46 -1.08 -12.04
C ILE A 29 -11.98 -0.97 -12.08
N THR A 30 -12.65 -1.27 -10.96
CA THR A 30 -14.11 -1.18 -10.85
C THR A 30 -14.60 0.25 -11.08
N GLN A 31 -13.91 1.25 -10.52
CA GLN A 31 -14.23 2.66 -10.76
C GLN A 31 -14.09 3.04 -12.24
N ILE A 32 -13.02 2.62 -12.91
CA ILE A 32 -12.79 2.91 -14.33
C ILE A 32 -13.89 2.28 -15.19
N VAL A 33 -14.23 1.01 -14.94
CA VAL A 33 -15.29 0.31 -15.67
C VAL A 33 -16.65 0.97 -15.43
N ALA A 34 -16.98 1.30 -14.18
CA ALA A 34 -18.22 2.00 -13.84
C ALA A 34 -18.31 3.37 -14.53
N PHE A 35 -17.24 4.17 -14.48
CA PHE A 35 -17.19 5.47 -15.14
C PHE A 35 -17.39 5.34 -16.66
N SER A 36 -16.70 4.38 -17.31
CA SER A 36 -16.84 4.11 -18.75
C SER A 36 -18.22 3.64 -19.20
N SER A 37 -19.04 3.14 -18.27
CA SER A 37 -20.42 2.72 -18.57
C SER A 37 -21.40 3.90 -18.58
N ILE A 38 -21.04 5.01 -17.92
CA ILE A 38 -21.88 6.21 -17.78
C ILE A 38 -21.52 7.24 -18.85
N THR A 39 -20.25 7.28 -19.25
CA THR A 39 -19.80 8.09 -20.39
C THR A 39 -19.97 7.28 -21.67
N PRO A 40 -20.67 7.77 -22.72
CA PRO A 40 -20.68 7.11 -24.02
C PRO A 40 -19.24 6.96 -24.54
N LYS A 41 -18.99 6.14 -25.58
CA LYS A 41 -17.65 5.95 -26.19
C LYS A 41 -17.05 7.27 -26.68
N LEU A 42 -16.53 8.07 -25.75
CA LEU A 42 -15.79 9.29 -25.97
C LEU A 42 -14.42 8.89 -26.49
N SER A 43 -13.85 9.73 -27.35
CA SER A 43 -12.45 9.56 -27.74
C SER A 43 -11.58 9.54 -26.47
N ILE A 44 -10.42 8.86 -26.52
CA ILE A 44 -9.51 8.76 -25.36
C ILE A 44 -9.27 10.13 -24.71
N THR A 45 -9.12 11.19 -25.52
CA THR A 45 -8.96 12.58 -25.07
C THR A 45 -10.18 13.14 -24.35
N GLN A 46 -11.40 12.92 -24.85
CA GLN A 46 -12.61 13.42 -24.19
C GLN A 46 -13.02 12.60 -22.95
N PHE A 47 -12.71 11.30 -22.93
CA PHE A 47 -12.79 10.47 -21.73
C PHE A 47 -11.84 11.03 -20.66
N TYR A 48 -10.62 11.40 -21.07
CA TYR A 48 -9.58 11.96 -20.21
C TYR A 48 -9.98 13.31 -19.62
N ASP A 49 -10.52 14.22 -20.43
CA ASP A 49 -10.95 15.55 -19.97
C ASP A 49 -12.15 15.50 -19.01
N ASN A 50 -13.09 14.57 -19.22
CA ASN A 50 -14.22 14.39 -18.30
C ASN A 50 -13.80 13.68 -16.99
N TYR A 51 -12.87 12.73 -17.06
CA TYR A 51 -12.32 12.07 -15.87
C TYR A 51 -11.50 13.03 -15.00
N LYS A 52 -10.85 14.03 -15.63
CA LYS A 52 -10.12 15.12 -14.96
C LYS A 52 -11.01 15.98 -14.04
N GLY A 53 -12.32 16.05 -14.32
CA GLY A 53 -13.29 16.78 -13.50
C GLY A 53 -13.64 16.10 -12.17
N PHE A 54 -13.36 14.81 -12.02
CA PHE A 54 -13.82 14.00 -10.88
C PHE A 54 -12.73 13.74 -9.82
N GLY A 55 -11.48 14.02 -10.14
CA GLY A 55 -10.36 13.87 -9.21
C GLY A 55 -9.10 14.38 -9.87
N ASP A 56 -8.37 15.21 -9.14
CA ASP A 56 -7.14 15.84 -9.59
C ASP A 56 -6.20 14.75 -10.16
N TYR A 57 -6.03 14.74 -11.49
CA TYR A 57 -5.53 13.57 -12.25
C TYR A 57 -4.14 13.10 -11.76
N GLY A 58 -3.32 14.04 -11.29
CA GLY A 58 -2.03 13.74 -10.67
C GLY A 58 -2.13 12.86 -9.42
N VAL A 59 -3.20 13.02 -8.63
CA VAL A 59 -3.45 12.21 -7.42
C VAL A 59 -3.72 10.75 -7.78
N LYS A 60 -4.53 10.50 -8.82
CA LYS A 60 -4.81 9.12 -9.25
C LYS A 60 -3.58 8.44 -9.85
N ILE A 61 -2.79 9.12 -10.68
CA ILE A 61 -1.52 8.56 -11.19
C ILE A 61 -0.59 8.20 -10.02
N PHE A 62 -0.44 9.13 -9.06
CA PHE A 62 0.41 8.89 -7.90
C PHE A 62 -0.07 7.65 -7.12
N TYR A 63 -1.38 7.52 -6.91
CA TYR A 63 -1.94 6.36 -6.22
C TYR A 63 -1.67 5.04 -6.96
N TYR A 64 -1.82 5.01 -8.28
CA TYR A 64 -1.49 3.82 -9.09
C TYR A 64 0.00 3.45 -9.01
N PHE A 65 0.87 4.46 -9.01
CA PHE A 65 2.31 4.25 -8.81
C PHE A 65 2.60 3.63 -7.44
N VAL A 66 1.96 4.11 -6.38
CA VAL A 66 2.07 3.54 -5.03
C VAL A 66 1.60 2.08 -5.00
N ILE A 67 0.48 1.76 -5.65
CA ILE A 67 -0.02 0.37 -5.73
C ILE A 67 0.99 -0.52 -6.46
N LEU A 68 1.45 -0.15 -7.65
CA LEU A 68 2.37 -0.96 -8.46
C LEU A 68 3.71 -1.20 -7.76
N THR A 69 4.30 -0.15 -7.21
CA THR A 69 5.56 -0.27 -6.45
C THR A 69 5.39 -1.14 -5.21
N THR A 70 4.23 -1.09 -4.55
CA THR A 70 3.91 -1.97 -3.41
C THR A 70 3.80 -3.43 -3.83
N LEU A 71 3.12 -3.73 -4.95
CA LEU A 71 3.00 -5.10 -5.46
C LEU A 71 4.37 -5.70 -5.78
N ILE A 72 5.24 -4.93 -6.43
CA ILE A 72 6.60 -5.36 -6.77
C ILE A 72 7.45 -5.51 -5.52
N GLY A 73 7.48 -4.50 -4.64
CA GLY A 73 8.33 -4.49 -3.45
C GLY A 73 7.95 -5.56 -2.43
N VAL A 74 6.66 -5.65 -2.08
CA VAL A 74 6.17 -6.67 -1.14
C VAL A 74 6.20 -8.07 -1.76
N GLY A 75 5.87 -8.20 -3.05
CA GLY A 75 5.95 -9.47 -3.77
C GLY A 75 7.37 -10.03 -3.80
N TRP A 76 8.36 -9.19 -4.14
CA TRP A 76 9.77 -9.55 -4.09
C TRP A 76 10.20 -9.99 -2.68
N TYR A 77 9.81 -9.21 -1.66
CA TYR A 77 10.11 -9.55 -0.26
C TYR A 77 9.57 -10.93 0.14
N LEU A 78 8.34 -11.27 -0.27
CA LEU A 78 7.72 -12.55 0.05
C LEU A 78 8.40 -13.73 -0.65
N ILE A 79 8.82 -13.57 -1.93
CA ILE A 79 9.52 -14.62 -2.69
C ILE A 79 10.88 -14.94 -2.03
N TYR A 80 11.61 -13.91 -1.62
CA TYR A 80 12.94 -14.06 -1.03
C TYR A 80 12.93 -14.11 0.50
N PHE A 81 11.76 -14.28 1.12
CA PHE A 81 11.59 -14.17 2.58
C PHE A 81 12.55 -15.05 3.35
N ASN A 82 12.73 -16.32 2.97
CA ASN A 82 13.62 -17.25 3.69
C ASN A 82 15.10 -16.85 3.60
N ASN A 83 15.53 -16.29 2.47
CA ASN A 83 16.91 -15.86 2.27
C ASN A 83 17.21 -14.58 3.03
N ILE A 84 16.26 -13.63 2.99
CA ILE A 84 16.31 -12.38 3.75
C ILE A 84 16.26 -12.71 5.24
N TRP A 85 15.38 -13.64 5.65
CA TRP A 85 15.19 -14.03 7.06
C TRP A 85 16.41 -14.76 7.67
N ARG A 86 17.37 -15.19 6.87
CA ARG A 86 18.57 -15.89 7.38
C ARG A 86 19.84 -15.05 7.35
N SER A 87 19.82 -13.87 6.72
CA SER A 87 21.02 -13.09 6.39
C SER A 87 21.15 -11.82 7.23
N PRO A 88 21.83 -11.83 8.41
CA PRO A 88 21.89 -10.71 9.37
C PRO A 88 22.40 -9.37 8.79
N LEU A 89 23.15 -9.42 7.69
CA LEU A 89 23.72 -8.25 7.01
C LEU A 89 22.78 -7.60 5.98
N LEU A 90 21.84 -8.37 5.41
CA LEU A 90 20.78 -7.88 4.52
C LEU A 90 19.50 -7.55 5.28
N PHE A 91 19.45 -7.91 6.56
CA PHE A 91 18.36 -7.59 7.45
C PHE A 91 18.41 -6.13 7.85
N ARG A 92 17.72 -5.33 7.05
CA ARG A 92 16.34 -4.95 7.36
C ARG A 92 16.14 -3.57 6.79
N ASP A 93 15.44 -3.54 5.67
CA ASP A 93 15.01 -2.31 5.03
C ASP A 93 13.93 -1.61 5.86
N ILE A 94 14.30 -1.16 7.06
CA ILE A 94 13.53 -0.17 7.82
C ILE A 94 13.22 1.01 6.88
N GLY A 95 14.18 1.39 6.03
CA GLY A 95 14.01 2.39 4.99
C GLY A 95 12.94 2.04 3.96
N VAL A 96 12.82 0.79 3.51
CA VAL A 96 11.77 0.40 2.55
C VAL A 96 10.41 0.34 3.23
N ASP A 97 10.31 -0.22 4.44
CA ASP A 97 9.06 -0.23 5.20
C ASP A 97 8.57 1.19 5.52
N ILE A 98 9.48 2.07 5.97
CA ILE A 98 9.18 3.50 6.21
C ILE A 98 8.84 4.20 4.89
N GLY A 99 9.56 3.92 3.81
CA GLY A 99 9.30 4.48 2.49
C GLY A 99 7.89 4.16 2.02
N PHE A 100 7.48 2.89 2.12
CA PHE A 100 6.11 2.48 1.81
C PHE A 100 5.09 3.09 2.78
N ALA A 101 5.39 3.17 4.09
CA ALA A 101 4.51 3.83 5.05
C ALA A 101 4.24 5.29 4.64
N ILE A 102 5.29 6.03 4.26
CA ILE A 102 5.18 7.42 3.80
C ILE A 102 4.37 7.50 2.50
N LEU A 103 4.66 6.63 1.51
CA LEU A 103 3.93 6.62 0.24
C LEU A 103 2.43 6.33 0.42
N TRP A 104 2.09 5.34 1.24
CA TRP A 104 0.70 5.02 1.58
C TRP A 104 0.03 6.11 2.40
N MET A 105 0.76 6.79 3.28
CA MET A 105 0.24 7.93 4.04
C MET A 105 -0.05 9.14 3.14
N ILE A 106 0.90 9.52 2.27
CA ILE A 106 0.74 10.63 1.33
C ILE A 106 -0.41 10.34 0.37
N SER A 107 -0.50 9.12 -0.16
CA SER A 107 -1.61 8.72 -1.03
C SER A 107 -2.96 8.73 -0.30
N GLY A 108 -3.01 8.27 0.95
CA GLY A 108 -4.19 8.35 1.81
C GLY A 108 -4.66 9.79 2.07
N LEU A 109 -3.74 10.74 2.20
CA LEU A 109 -4.07 12.16 2.36
C LEU A 109 -4.53 12.80 1.05
N THR A 110 -3.83 12.54 -0.06
CA THR A 110 -4.16 13.14 -1.36
C THR A 110 -5.47 12.61 -1.92
N ILE A 111 -5.79 11.32 -1.71
CA ILE A 111 -7.03 10.71 -2.17
C ILE A 111 -8.26 11.20 -1.39
N ILE A 112 -8.11 11.85 -0.22
CA ILE A 112 -9.21 12.49 0.51
C ILE A 112 -9.59 13.84 -0.13
N SER A 113 -8.66 14.54 -0.79
CA SER A 113 -8.90 15.89 -1.34
C SER A 113 -10.11 15.96 -2.31
N PRO A 114 -10.30 15.02 -3.25
CA PRO A 114 -11.47 15.00 -4.14
C PRO A 114 -12.77 14.68 -3.41
N VAL A 115 -12.74 13.99 -2.26
CA VAL A 115 -13.92 13.63 -1.46
C VAL A 115 -14.70 14.88 -1.07
N TYR A 116 -14.01 15.95 -0.65
CA TYR A 116 -14.65 17.20 -0.26
C TYR A 116 -15.36 17.92 -1.43
N HIS A 117 -14.93 17.68 -2.66
CA HIS A 117 -15.53 18.25 -3.86
C HIS A 117 -16.58 17.32 -4.51
N GLY A 118 -16.42 16.00 -4.38
CA GLY A 118 -17.24 14.97 -5.03
C GLY A 118 -18.30 14.29 -4.15
N ILE A 119 -18.33 14.49 -2.83
CA ILE A 119 -19.41 13.93 -1.97
C ILE A 119 -20.79 14.39 -2.44
N ASN A 120 -20.91 15.64 -2.90
CA ASN A 120 -22.18 16.19 -3.36
C ASN A 120 -22.67 15.54 -4.65
N SER A 121 -21.77 15.09 -5.54
CA SER A 121 -22.16 14.32 -6.74
C SER A 121 -22.57 12.90 -6.36
N CYS A 122 -21.85 12.23 -5.46
CA CYS A 122 -22.23 10.89 -4.96
C CYS A 122 -23.60 10.86 -4.28
N ILE A 123 -23.97 11.89 -3.51
CA ILE A 123 -25.28 11.99 -2.84
C ILE A 123 -26.41 12.33 -3.82
N ARG A 124 -26.15 13.22 -4.80
CA ARG A 124 -27.15 13.63 -5.81
C ARG A 124 -27.41 12.55 -6.88
N ALA A 125 -26.49 11.62 -7.05
CA ALA A 125 -26.53 10.54 -8.03
C ALA A 125 -27.44 9.35 -7.70
N ALA A 126 -28.28 9.45 -6.66
CA ALA A 126 -29.03 8.33 -6.07
C ALA A 126 -29.95 7.52 -7.01
N GLY A 127 -30.07 7.88 -8.30
CA GLY A 127 -30.83 7.16 -9.32
C GLY A 127 -30.03 6.28 -10.28
N HIS A 128 -28.70 6.43 -10.41
CA HIS A 128 -27.89 5.68 -11.39
C HIS A 128 -26.99 4.63 -10.72
N TYR A 129 -27.28 3.34 -10.96
CA TYR A 129 -26.56 2.20 -10.37
C TYR A 129 -25.03 2.27 -10.55
N ALA A 130 -24.57 2.61 -11.76
CA ALA A 130 -23.14 2.70 -12.06
C ALA A 130 -22.44 3.79 -11.25
N HIS A 131 -23.09 4.93 -11.01
CA HIS A 131 -22.49 6.04 -10.26
C HIS A 131 -22.45 5.73 -8.75
N ARG A 132 -23.45 5.01 -8.24
CA ARG A 132 -23.42 4.47 -6.87
C ARG A 132 -22.28 3.47 -6.67
N LEU A 133 -22.07 2.57 -7.64
CA LEU A 133 -20.98 1.58 -7.59
C LEU A 133 -19.61 2.25 -7.60
N GLU A 134 -19.43 3.27 -8.44
CA GLU A 134 -18.21 4.08 -8.50
C GLU A 134 -17.89 4.74 -7.14
N CYS A 135 -18.88 5.41 -6.53
CA CYS A 135 -18.71 6.03 -5.22
C CYS A 135 -18.40 5.01 -4.10
N GLN A 136 -19.09 3.86 -4.10
CA GLN A 136 -18.83 2.80 -3.12
C GLN A 136 -17.42 2.21 -3.28
N ALA A 137 -16.99 1.96 -4.52
CA ALA A 137 -15.65 1.47 -4.80
C ALA A 137 -14.57 2.48 -4.39
N TYR A 138 -14.86 3.78 -4.56
CA TYR A 138 -13.97 4.86 -4.14
C TYR A 138 -13.81 4.93 -2.62
N PHE A 139 -14.91 4.93 -1.85
CA PHE A 139 -14.82 4.91 -0.37
C PHE A 139 -14.15 3.64 0.16
N ALA A 140 -14.43 2.48 -0.46
CA ALA A 140 -13.74 1.24 -0.13
C ALA A 140 -12.23 1.34 -0.42
N SER A 141 -11.83 1.98 -1.52
CA SER A 141 -10.43 2.18 -1.89
C SER A 141 -9.70 3.06 -0.87
N ILE A 142 -10.35 4.16 -0.43
CA ILE A 142 -9.83 5.02 0.65
C ILE A 142 -9.64 4.21 1.94
N PHE A 143 -10.65 3.45 2.35
CA PHE A 143 -10.57 2.63 3.56
C PHE A 143 -9.41 1.62 3.48
N CYS A 144 -9.31 0.87 2.39
CA CYS A 144 -8.23 -0.08 2.16
C CYS A 144 -6.84 0.60 2.16
N CYS A 145 -6.73 1.78 1.57
CA CYS A 145 -5.50 2.58 1.56
C CYS A 145 -5.03 2.93 2.98
N TRP A 146 -5.93 3.41 3.83
CA TRP A 146 -5.62 3.75 5.22
C TRP A 146 -5.25 2.53 6.06
N VAL A 147 -5.97 1.42 5.89
CA VAL A 147 -5.63 0.16 6.55
C VAL A 147 -4.22 -0.29 6.14
N ASN A 148 -3.89 -0.18 4.84
CA ASN A 148 -2.57 -0.57 4.35
C ASN A 148 -1.46 0.35 4.89
N SER A 149 -1.71 1.66 4.97
CA SER A 149 -0.80 2.63 5.59
C SER A 149 -0.49 2.28 7.03
N ILE A 150 -1.53 1.98 7.83
CA ILE A 150 -1.37 1.58 9.24
C ILE A 150 -0.55 0.29 9.35
N LEU A 151 -0.79 -0.70 8.47
CA LEU A 151 -0.01 -1.93 8.46
C LEU A 151 1.47 -1.67 8.16
N PHE A 152 1.78 -0.77 7.23
CA PHE A 152 3.18 -0.39 6.96
C PHE A 152 3.81 0.28 8.17
N VAL A 153 3.11 1.19 8.87
CA VAL A 153 3.59 1.80 10.12
C VAL A 153 3.87 0.74 11.20
N ILE A 154 2.94 -0.20 11.42
CA ILE A 154 3.13 -1.30 12.37
C ILE A 154 4.35 -2.15 11.99
N THR A 155 4.50 -2.45 10.70
CA THR A 155 5.64 -3.21 10.20
C THR A 155 6.94 -2.45 10.41
N SER A 156 6.98 -1.14 10.15
CA SER A 156 8.14 -0.30 10.44
C SER A 156 8.51 -0.31 11.92
N LEU A 157 7.53 -0.28 12.83
CA LEU A 157 7.77 -0.35 14.28
C LEU A 157 8.33 -1.71 14.70
N PHE A 158 7.80 -2.81 14.16
CA PHE A 158 8.33 -4.16 14.40
C PHE A 158 9.74 -4.31 13.81
N SER A 159 9.91 -3.82 12.58
CA SER A 159 11.18 -3.60 11.90
C SER A 159 12.03 -2.51 12.54
N TRP A 160 11.64 -1.85 13.62
CA TRP A 160 12.57 -1.06 14.44
C TRP A 160 12.98 -1.85 15.67
N LYS A 161 11.99 -2.40 16.38
CA LYS A 161 12.18 -3.18 17.60
C LYS A 161 13.11 -4.38 17.43
N LEU A 162 12.98 -5.11 16.31
CA LEU A 162 13.85 -6.25 16.04
C LEU A 162 15.36 -5.83 15.91
N ASN A 163 15.70 -4.53 15.74
CA ASN A 163 17.01 -4.02 15.27
C ASN A 163 17.74 -3.63 16.51
N SER A 164 17.03 -2.94 17.41
CA SER A 164 17.43 -2.83 18.79
C SER A 164 17.70 -4.20 19.42
N GLU A 165 16.83 -5.21 19.22
CA GLU A 165 17.06 -6.55 19.78
C GLU A 165 18.33 -7.22 19.21
N LEU A 166 18.55 -7.14 17.89
CA LEU A 166 19.75 -7.71 17.25
C LEU A 166 21.03 -6.95 17.56
N ARG A 167 20.97 -5.61 17.63
CA ARG A 167 22.10 -4.76 18.06
C ARG A 167 22.51 -5.08 19.48
N PHE A 168 21.54 -5.23 20.38
CA PHE A 168 21.80 -5.62 21.77
C PHE A 168 22.50 -6.97 21.88
N ARG A 169 22.19 -7.92 20.98
CA ARG A 169 22.83 -9.25 20.92
C ARG A 169 24.19 -9.27 20.21
N GLY A 170 24.71 -8.11 19.80
CA GLY A 170 25.99 -8.02 19.07
C GLY A 170 25.95 -8.59 17.64
N ALA A 171 24.79 -9.02 17.15
CA ALA A 171 24.64 -9.68 15.85
C ALA A 171 24.89 -8.75 14.64
N THR A 172 24.97 -7.43 14.88
CA THR A 172 25.20 -6.40 13.85
C THR A 172 26.48 -5.58 14.07
N SER A 173 27.37 -5.99 14.99
CA SER A 173 28.63 -5.28 15.22
C SER A 173 29.71 -5.76 14.22
N PRO A 174 30.39 -4.87 13.47
CA PRO A 174 31.52 -5.23 12.61
C PRO A 174 32.72 -5.79 13.39
N THR A 175 32.74 -5.66 14.72
CA THR A 175 33.88 -6.01 15.57
C THR A 175 33.67 -7.23 16.46
N SER A 176 32.59 -8.00 16.30
CA SER A 176 32.41 -9.23 17.07
C SER A 176 33.16 -10.39 16.38
N PRO A 177 34.24 -10.93 16.97
CA PRO A 177 34.90 -12.10 16.42
C PRO A 177 33.91 -13.26 16.42
N ARG A 178 33.70 -13.85 15.24
CA ARG A 178 32.95 -15.10 15.07
C ARG A 178 33.67 -16.21 15.82
N THR A 179 33.23 -16.49 17.04
CA THR A 179 33.42 -17.81 17.64
C THR A 179 32.14 -18.59 17.41
N PHE A 180 32.07 -19.23 16.24
CA PHE A 180 31.27 -20.44 16.10
C PHE A 180 32.00 -21.51 16.91
N ILE A 181 31.43 -21.91 18.04
CA ILE A 181 31.75 -23.20 18.66
C ILE A 181 30.81 -24.21 18.01
N VAL A 182 31.47 -25.29 17.55
CA VAL A 182 31.04 -26.50 16.84
C VAL A 182 29.63 -26.99 17.18
#